data_AF-A0A8J6AUE7-F1
#
_entry.id   AF-A0A8J6AUE7-F1
#
_cell.length_a   1.000
_cell.length_b   1.000
_cell.length_c   1.000
_cell.angle_alpha   90.00
_cell.angle_beta   90.00
_cell.angle_gamma   90.00
#
_symmetry.space_group_name_H-M   'P 1'
#
loop_
_entity.id
_entity.type
_entity.pdbx_description
1 polymer ?
#
loop_
_entity_poly.entity_id
_entity_poly.type
_entity_poly.pdbx_seq_one_letter_code
_entity_poly.pdbx_strand_id
1 'polypeptide(L)'
;MPMVSTQPVLVPGPQLSGHLITTSSCCSSLFTFPDSSPMFPTNALGVASPLDILRPLPSGFPSGRSSWELPDLREGRVKAISDSDGVSYPWYGNTTETVTLVGPTNKISRFSVSMNDNFYPSVTWAVPVSDSNVPLLTRIKRDQSFTTWLVAMNTTTKEKIILQTIKWRMRVDIEVDPLQLLGQRARLVGRTQQEQPRVLSRMEPIPPNALVKPNANDAQVLMWRPKRGPPLVVIPPK
;
A
#
# COMPACT_ATOMS: atom_id res chain seq x y z
N MET A 1 -9.04 25.97 -45.36
CA MET A 1 -7.92 25.11 -44.94
C MET A 1 -7.54 25.48 -43.51
N PRO A 2 -7.85 24.67 -42.50
CA PRO A 2 -7.44 24.97 -41.13
C PRO A 2 -6.03 24.42 -40.86
N MET A 3 -5.17 25.24 -40.26
CA MET A 3 -3.83 24.84 -39.80
C MET A 3 -3.97 23.83 -38.66
N VAL A 4 -3.42 22.63 -38.88
CA VAL A 4 -3.23 21.60 -37.85
C VAL A 4 -2.05 22.00 -36.99
N SER A 5 -2.30 22.25 -35.70
CA SER A 5 -1.26 22.40 -34.69
C SER A 5 -0.67 21.02 -34.37
N THR A 6 0.56 20.78 -34.80
CA THR A 6 1.35 19.60 -34.41
C THR A 6 2.01 19.87 -33.07
N GLN A 7 1.50 19.27 -31.99
CA GLN A 7 2.24 19.15 -30.74
C GLN A 7 3.30 18.06 -30.85
N PRO A 8 4.53 18.25 -30.32
CA PRO A 8 5.56 17.23 -30.34
C PRO A 8 5.19 16.07 -29.40
N VAL A 9 5.17 14.86 -29.96
CA VAL A 9 5.06 13.59 -29.23
C VAL A 9 6.35 13.38 -28.44
N LEU A 10 6.25 13.40 -27.10
CA LEU A 10 7.36 12.98 -26.24
C LEU A 10 7.52 11.45 -26.37
N VAL A 11 8.61 11.04 -27.02
CA VAL A 11 9.06 9.65 -27.05
C VAL A 11 9.62 9.29 -25.67
N PRO A 12 9.15 8.22 -25.00
CA PRO A 12 9.76 7.75 -23.77
C PRO A 12 11.18 7.24 -24.07
N GLY A 13 12.18 7.88 -23.46
CA GLY A 13 13.58 7.44 -23.51
C GLY A 13 13.79 6.06 -22.85
N PRO A 14 14.95 5.43 -23.10
CA PRO A 14 15.18 4.03 -22.79
C PRO A 14 15.09 3.75 -21.29
N GLN A 15 14.29 2.73 -20.93
CA GLN A 15 14.24 2.18 -19.58
C GLN A 15 15.61 1.55 -19.25
N LEU A 16 16.39 2.24 -18.43
CA LEU A 16 17.61 1.70 -17.86
C LEU A 16 17.26 0.84 -16.65
N SER A 17 17.35 -0.47 -16.89
CA SER A 17 17.40 -1.55 -15.92
C SER A 17 18.44 -1.27 -14.82
N GLY A 18 18.01 -0.64 -13.73
CA GLY A 18 18.67 -0.74 -12.44
C GLY A 18 17.95 -1.81 -11.63
N HIS A 19 18.65 -2.76 -11.04
CA HIS A 19 18.10 -3.65 -10.03
C HIS A 19 17.63 -2.81 -8.84
N LEU A 20 16.38 -2.32 -8.91
CA LEU A 20 15.58 -2.08 -7.72
C LEU A 20 15.58 -3.40 -6.97
N ILE A 21 15.91 -3.36 -5.69
CA ILE A 21 15.59 -4.46 -4.78
C ILE A 21 14.06 -4.53 -4.76
N THR A 22 13.49 -5.31 -5.68
CA THR A 22 12.08 -5.68 -5.70
C THR A 22 11.89 -6.71 -4.62
N THR A 23 11.58 -6.27 -3.39
CA THR A 23 10.92 -7.16 -2.45
C THR A 23 9.45 -7.25 -2.85
N SER A 24 9.14 -8.00 -3.90
CA SER A 24 7.74 -8.38 -4.18
C SER A 24 7.31 -9.34 -3.08
N SER A 25 6.58 -8.85 -2.09
CA SER A 25 5.85 -9.72 -1.18
C SER A 25 4.52 -10.10 -1.85
N CYS A 26 4.59 -10.98 -2.85
CA CYS A 26 3.40 -11.51 -3.51
C CYS A 26 2.66 -12.43 -2.53
N CYS A 27 1.44 -12.08 -2.14
CA CYS A 27 0.59 -12.95 -1.33
C CYS A 27 -0.30 -13.78 -2.25
N SER A 28 0.13 -14.99 -2.57
CA SER A 28 -0.71 -15.99 -3.23
C SER A 28 -1.20 -16.99 -2.17
N SER A 29 -2.51 -17.11 -1.99
CA SER A 29 -3.08 -18.08 -1.06
C SER A 29 -4.14 -18.92 -1.78
N LEU A 30 -3.96 -20.25 -1.73
CA LEU A 30 -4.85 -21.22 -2.36
C LEU A 30 -5.81 -21.76 -1.30
N PHE A 31 -7.12 -21.65 -1.54
CA PHE A 31 -8.14 -22.15 -0.60
C PHE A 31 -9.00 -23.24 -1.23
N THR A 32 -9.34 -24.24 -0.41
CA THR A 32 -10.25 -25.34 -0.73
C THR A 32 -11.42 -25.31 0.24
N PHE A 33 -12.66 -25.25 -0.24
CA PHE A 33 -13.86 -25.30 0.61
C PHE A 33 -14.55 -26.67 0.46
N PRO A 34 -14.75 -27.45 1.53
CA PRO A 34 -15.60 -28.64 1.52
C PRO A 34 -17.09 -28.27 1.67
N ASP A 35 -17.95 -29.06 1.03
CA ASP A 35 -19.39 -28.82 0.87
C ASP A 35 -20.21 -29.40 2.04
N SER A 36 -21.12 -28.59 2.59
CA SER A 36 -22.25 -28.96 3.48
C SER A 36 -22.88 -27.76 4.23
N SER A 37 -22.56 -26.51 3.89
CA SER A 37 -23.23 -25.34 4.47
C SER A 37 -24.37 -24.86 3.56
N PRO A 38 -25.66 -25.01 3.94
CA PRO A 38 -26.80 -24.80 3.07
C PRO A 38 -27.18 -23.31 2.83
N MET A 39 -26.21 -22.38 2.74
CA MET A 39 -26.53 -20.96 3.03
C MET A 39 -26.03 -19.87 2.07
N PHE A 40 -25.64 -20.14 0.82
CA PHE A 40 -24.90 -19.12 0.06
C PHE A 40 -25.44 -18.80 -1.35
N PRO A 41 -26.37 -17.82 -1.49
CA PRO A 41 -26.58 -17.11 -2.75
C PRO A 41 -25.45 -16.09 -2.96
N THR A 42 -24.83 -16.11 -4.14
CA THR A 42 -23.77 -15.23 -4.67
C THR A 42 -22.85 -14.56 -3.63
N ASN A 43 -21.66 -15.12 -3.43
CA ASN A 43 -20.66 -14.57 -2.51
C ASN A 43 -19.45 -14.00 -3.27
N ALA A 44 -18.81 -12.98 -2.72
CA ALA A 44 -17.47 -12.55 -3.10
C ALA A 44 -16.48 -13.04 -2.04
N LEU A 45 -15.46 -13.79 -2.47
CA LEU A 45 -14.30 -14.12 -1.65
C LEU A 45 -13.20 -13.15 -2.03
N GLY A 46 -12.59 -12.47 -1.07
CA GLY A 46 -11.48 -11.60 -1.40
C GLY A 46 -10.65 -11.14 -0.22
N VAL A 47 -9.58 -10.44 -0.54
CA VAL A 47 -8.71 -9.82 0.46
C VAL A 47 -9.28 -8.45 0.83
N ALA A 48 -9.77 -8.32 2.05
CA ALA A 48 -10.21 -7.04 2.60
C ALA A 48 -9.01 -6.21 3.06
N SER A 49 -9.17 -4.90 2.89
CA SER A 49 -8.11 -3.91 2.79
C SER A 49 -7.13 -3.88 3.97
N PRO A 50 -5.83 -3.67 3.71
CA PRO A 50 -4.79 -3.68 4.72
C PRO A 50 -4.90 -2.57 5.78
N LEU A 51 -4.57 -2.92 7.03
CA LEU A 51 -4.36 -2.00 8.15
C LEU A 51 -3.05 -1.20 8.01
N ASP A 52 -2.99 0.02 7.50
CA ASP A 52 -1.69 0.72 7.54
C ASP A 52 -1.37 1.31 8.93
N ILE A 53 -0.33 0.82 9.62
CA ILE A 53 0.29 1.51 10.77
C ILE A 53 1.56 2.18 10.26
N LEU A 54 1.39 3.33 9.59
CA LEU A 54 2.51 4.18 9.24
C LEU A 54 2.96 4.98 10.46
N ARG A 55 4.07 4.58 11.07
CA ARG A 55 4.86 5.52 11.89
C ARG A 55 5.37 6.62 10.95
N PRO A 56 5.47 7.90 11.34
CA PRO A 56 6.00 8.94 10.46
C PRO A 56 7.36 8.53 9.87
N LEU A 57 7.45 8.54 8.54
CA LEU A 57 8.57 7.97 7.78
C LEU A 57 9.42 9.07 7.17
N PRO A 58 10.48 9.52 7.87
CA PRO A 58 11.25 10.64 7.39
C PRO A 58 12.17 10.25 6.24
N SER A 59 12.03 10.95 5.13
CA SER A 59 13.11 11.19 4.19
C SER A 59 13.99 12.30 4.75
N GLY A 60 15.27 12.01 4.95
CA GLY A 60 16.22 12.91 5.61
C GLY A 60 16.85 13.89 4.62
N PHE A 61 17.00 15.14 5.04
CA PHE A 61 17.69 16.20 4.31
C PHE A 61 18.63 16.98 5.26
N PRO A 62 19.71 17.60 4.78
CA PRO A 62 20.56 18.45 5.60
C PRO A 62 19.80 19.59 6.31
N SER A 63 18.73 20.11 5.70
CA SER A 63 17.93 21.23 6.19
C SER A 63 16.65 20.82 6.94
N GLY A 64 16.31 19.53 7.00
CA GLY A 64 15.04 19.07 7.57
C GLY A 64 14.70 17.62 7.22
N ARG A 65 13.41 17.30 7.28
CA ARG A 65 12.88 15.99 6.89
C ARG A 65 11.51 16.12 6.24
N SER A 66 11.21 15.26 5.28
CA SER A 66 9.84 15.10 4.76
C SER A 66 9.27 13.74 5.16
N SER A 67 7.96 13.62 5.30
CA SER A 67 7.31 12.34 5.62
C SER A 67 5.90 12.27 5.07
N TRP A 68 5.57 11.13 4.45
CA TRP A 68 4.18 10.74 4.22
C TRP A 68 3.58 10.27 5.53
N GLU A 69 2.43 10.82 5.88
CA GLU A 69 1.77 10.59 7.16
C GLU A 69 0.27 10.41 6.98
N LEU A 70 -0.33 9.63 7.88
CA LEU A 70 -1.77 9.50 8.00
C LEU A 70 -2.17 10.17 9.33
N PRO A 71 -2.62 11.45 9.32
CA PRO A 71 -2.82 12.23 10.55
C PRO A 71 -3.77 11.56 11.54
N ASP A 72 -4.88 11.00 11.05
CA ASP A 72 -5.89 10.33 11.88
C ASP A 72 -5.33 9.10 12.61
N LEU A 73 -4.45 8.34 11.95
CA LEU A 73 -3.75 7.20 12.57
C LEU A 73 -2.69 7.67 13.56
N ARG A 74 -1.90 8.68 13.19
CA ARG A 74 -0.85 9.26 14.05
C ARG A 74 -1.42 9.82 15.35
N GLU A 75 -2.59 10.45 15.26
CA GLU A 75 -3.28 11.08 16.39
C GLU A 75 -4.21 10.12 17.13
N GLY A 76 -4.27 8.85 16.70
CA GLY A 76 -5.05 7.80 17.35
C GLY A 76 -6.56 7.97 17.22
N ARG A 77 -7.04 8.85 16.31
CA ARG A 77 -8.47 9.03 16.02
C ARG A 77 -9.07 7.80 15.38
N VAL A 78 -8.29 7.12 14.55
CA VAL A 78 -8.67 5.86 13.93
C VAL A 78 -7.63 4.80 14.25
N LYS A 79 -8.08 3.54 14.34
CA LYS A 79 -7.19 2.40 14.58
C LYS A 79 -6.62 1.81 13.29
N ALA A 80 -7.19 2.18 12.15
CA ALA A 80 -6.90 1.64 10.82
C ALA A 80 -7.29 2.65 9.74
N ILE A 81 -6.73 2.51 8.55
CA ILE A 81 -7.26 3.16 7.34
C ILE A 81 -7.33 2.07 6.28
N SER A 82 -8.37 2.10 5.47
CA SER A 82 -8.52 1.18 4.35
C SER A 82 -7.43 1.43 3.32
N ASP A 83 -6.70 0.42 2.88
CA ASP A 83 -5.81 0.53 1.72
C ASP A 83 -6.46 -0.04 0.44
N SER A 84 -7.77 0.18 0.29
CA SER A 84 -8.54 -0.18 -0.91
C SER A 84 -8.12 0.66 -2.13
N ASP A 85 -8.34 0.13 -3.33
CA ASP A 85 -8.26 0.84 -4.62
C ASP A 85 -9.11 2.13 -4.69
N GLY A 86 -9.98 2.38 -3.71
CA GLY A 86 -10.81 3.58 -3.61
C GLY A 86 -12.17 3.45 -4.30
N VAL A 87 -12.44 2.30 -4.94
CA VAL A 87 -13.66 2.04 -5.72
C VAL A 87 -14.42 0.85 -5.13
N SER A 88 -13.71 -0.22 -4.80
CA SER A 88 -14.28 -1.56 -4.59
C SER A 88 -14.36 -1.94 -3.11
N TYR A 89 -14.65 -0.98 -2.23
CA TYR A 89 -14.68 -1.24 -0.78
C TYR A 89 -15.59 -2.43 -0.41
N PRO A 90 -15.14 -3.32 0.50
CA PRO A 90 -13.92 -3.24 1.30
C PRO A 90 -12.69 -3.94 0.68
N TRP A 91 -12.80 -4.37 -0.58
CA TRP A 91 -11.77 -5.16 -1.24
C TRP A 91 -10.54 -4.31 -1.53
N TYR A 92 -9.37 -4.95 -1.41
CA TYR A 92 -8.10 -4.32 -1.74
C TYR A 92 -8.07 -3.90 -3.22
N GLY A 93 -8.53 -4.80 -4.09
CA GLY A 93 -8.68 -4.57 -5.53
C GLY A 93 -9.78 -5.48 -6.10
N ASN A 94 -9.95 -5.45 -7.41
CA ASN A 94 -11.03 -6.17 -8.10
C ASN A 94 -10.55 -7.11 -9.21
N THR A 95 -9.26 -7.47 -9.22
CA THR A 95 -8.68 -8.29 -10.28
C THR A 95 -8.42 -9.71 -9.79
N THR A 96 -7.30 -9.92 -9.11
CA THR A 96 -6.91 -11.22 -8.53
C THR A 96 -7.28 -11.35 -7.06
N GLU A 97 -7.68 -10.22 -6.46
CA GLU A 97 -7.95 -10.05 -5.05
C GLU A 97 -9.35 -10.54 -4.66
N THR A 98 -10.25 -10.69 -5.64
CA THR A 98 -11.64 -11.09 -5.45
C THR A 98 -12.03 -12.20 -6.44
N VAL A 99 -12.94 -13.07 -6.02
CA VAL A 99 -13.60 -14.06 -6.88
C VAL A 99 -15.07 -14.16 -6.51
N THR A 100 -15.93 -14.24 -7.53
CA THR A 100 -17.36 -14.45 -7.36
C THR A 100 -17.68 -15.93 -7.32
N LEU A 101 -18.35 -16.35 -6.26
CA LEU A 101 -18.84 -17.70 -6.02
C LEU A 101 -20.33 -17.74 -6.31
N VAL A 102 -20.74 -18.57 -7.26
CA VAL A 102 -22.15 -18.82 -7.57
C VAL A 102 -22.51 -20.18 -7.01
N GLY A 103 -23.41 -20.19 -6.03
CA GLY A 103 -23.99 -21.39 -5.45
C GLY A 103 -25.48 -21.53 -5.80
N PRO A 104 -26.10 -22.66 -5.40
CA PRO A 104 -25.46 -23.85 -4.86
C PRO A 104 -24.68 -24.63 -5.94
N THR A 105 -23.61 -25.32 -5.57
CA THR A 105 -22.81 -26.17 -6.46
C THR A 105 -22.65 -27.56 -5.85
N ASN A 106 -22.77 -28.61 -6.66
CA ASN A 106 -22.69 -29.99 -6.21
C ASN A 106 -21.26 -30.55 -6.27
N LYS A 107 -20.26 -29.70 -6.51
CA LYS A 107 -18.85 -30.07 -6.67
C LYS A 107 -17.95 -29.17 -5.85
N ILE A 108 -17.01 -29.77 -5.12
CA ILE A 108 -15.91 -29.07 -4.45
C ILE A 108 -15.18 -28.22 -5.49
N SER A 109 -15.10 -26.93 -5.20
CA SER A 109 -14.42 -25.95 -6.05
C SER A 109 -13.24 -25.35 -5.29
N ARG A 110 -12.12 -25.16 -5.99
CA ARG A 110 -10.91 -24.51 -5.46
C ARG A 110 -10.76 -23.16 -6.10
N PHE A 111 -10.43 -22.18 -5.28
CA PHE A 111 -10.23 -20.81 -5.72
C PHE A 111 -8.89 -20.31 -5.20
N SER A 112 -8.21 -19.54 -6.04
CA SER A 112 -7.00 -18.82 -5.67
C SER A 112 -7.33 -17.34 -5.71
N VAL A 113 -7.06 -16.67 -4.60
CA VAL A 113 -7.02 -15.21 -4.55
C VAL A 113 -5.59 -14.80 -4.27
N SER A 114 -5.14 -13.76 -4.94
CA SER A 114 -3.83 -13.18 -4.71
C SER A 114 -3.94 -11.68 -4.51
N MET A 115 -3.01 -11.16 -3.71
CA MET A 115 -2.83 -9.74 -3.51
C MET A 115 -1.37 -9.44 -3.77
N ASN A 116 -1.13 -8.43 -4.59
CA ASN A 116 0.20 -7.88 -4.79
C ASN A 116 0.21 -6.39 -4.48
N ASP A 117 0.78 -6.06 -3.32
CA ASP A 117 1.08 -4.67 -2.99
C ASP A 117 2.44 -4.32 -3.58
N ASN A 118 2.42 -3.61 -4.72
CA ASN A 118 3.64 -3.12 -5.35
C ASN A 118 4.07 -1.84 -4.65
N PHE A 119 5.10 -1.95 -3.83
CA PHE A 119 5.70 -0.80 -3.21
C PHE A 119 6.37 0.09 -4.27
N TYR A 120 5.71 1.19 -4.66
CA TYR A 120 6.27 2.22 -5.54
C TYR A 120 6.64 3.47 -4.73
N PRO A 121 7.79 3.47 -4.02
CA PRO A 121 8.24 4.66 -3.32
C PRO A 121 8.79 5.67 -4.34
N SER A 122 7.93 6.53 -4.88
CA SER A 122 8.41 7.77 -5.47
C SER A 122 8.85 8.70 -4.34
N VAL A 123 10.15 8.70 -4.04
CA VAL A 123 10.74 9.60 -3.05
C VAL A 123 11.25 10.87 -3.74
N THR A 124 11.00 12.02 -3.13
CA THR A 124 11.53 13.29 -3.62
C THR A 124 13.02 13.42 -3.32
N TRP A 125 13.80 13.73 -4.36
CA TRP A 125 15.25 13.90 -4.25
C TRP A 125 15.66 15.26 -3.69
N ALA A 126 14.83 16.29 -3.90
CA ALA A 126 15.04 17.65 -3.44
C ALA A 126 14.12 17.98 -2.26
N VAL A 127 14.40 19.11 -1.61
CA VAL A 127 13.55 19.62 -0.53
C VAL A 127 12.16 19.94 -1.11
N PRO A 128 11.07 19.32 -0.63
CA PRO A 128 9.77 19.39 -1.31
C PRO A 128 9.14 20.79 -1.41
N VAL A 129 9.61 21.74 -0.59
CA VAL A 129 9.13 23.13 -0.55
C VAL A 129 10.13 24.12 -1.17
N SER A 130 11.18 23.64 -1.81
CA SER A 130 12.22 24.47 -2.43
C SER A 130 12.03 24.51 -3.94
N ASP A 131 12.28 25.68 -4.55
CA ASP A 131 12.37 25.82 -6.01
C ASP A 131 13.67 25.23 -6.60
N SER A 132 14.54 24.66 -5.75
CA SER A 132 15.81 24.06 -6.16
C SER A 132 15.66 22.57 -6.47
N ASN A 133 16.16 22.15 -7.63
CA ASN A 133 16.24 20.74 -8.03
C ASN A 133 17.53 20.03 -7.54
N VAL A 134 18.27 20.64 -6.62
CA VAL A 134 19.51 20.03 -6.09
C VAL A 134 19.15 18.78 -5.27
N PRO A 135 19.76 17.61 -5.56
CA PRO A 135 19.51 16.40 -4.81
C PRO A 135 20.10 16.53 -3.41
N LEU A 136 19.24 16.46 -2.39
CA LEU A 136 19.60 16.63 -0.99
C LEU A 136 19.07 15.49 -0.11
N LEU A 137 18.41 14.49 -0.70
CA LEU A 137 17.99 13.29 0.00
C LEU A 137 19.20 12.54 0.55
N THR A 138 19.18 12.27 1.85
CA THR A 138 20.29 11.59 2.56
C THR A 138 19.90 10.25 3.16
N ARG A 139 18.60 10.02 3.36
CA ARG A 139 18.10 8.80 3.99
C ARG A 139 16.64 8.57 3.68
N ILE A 140 16.25 7.31 3.51
CA ILE A 140 14.87 6.87 3.37
C ILE A 140 14.61 5.85 4.49
N LYS A 141 13.62 6.10 5.32
CA LYS A 141 13.16 5.13 6.34
C LYS A 141 11.71 4.76 6.12
N ARG A 142 11.41 3.46 6.17
CA ARG A 142 10.06 2.91 6.17
C ARG A 142 9.93 1.86 7.27
N ASP A 143 8.91 1.97 8.10
CA ASP A 143 8.44 0.93 9.02
C ASP A 143 6.93 0.93 8.91
N GLN A 144 6.43 0.01 8.09
CA GLN A 144 5.02 -0.13 7.75
C GLN A 144 4.56 -1.49 8.26
N SER A 145 3.40 -1.53 8.88
CA SER A 145 2.76 -2.79 9.25
C SER A 145 1.36 -2.78 8.72
N PHE A 146 0.90 -3.93 8.22
CA PHE A 146 -0.48 -4.08 7.82
C PHE A 146 -1.11 -5.42 8.10
N THR A 147 -2.44 -5.46 8.05
CA THR A 147 -3.23 -6.66 8.36
C THR A 147 -4.21 -6.85 7.23
N THR A 148 -4.15 -8.01 6.59
CA THR A 148 -5.11 -8.39 5.54
C THR A 148 -6.06 -9.44 6.09
N TRP A 149 -7.31 -9.41 5.60
CA TRP A 149 -8.31 -10.39 5.94
C TRP A 149 -8.79 -11.10 4.69
N LEU A 150 -8.81 -12.42 4.71
CA LEU A 150 -9.58 -13.19 3.76
C LEU A 150 -11.04 -13.22 4.22
N VAL A 151 -11.95 -12.75 3.37
CA VAL A 151 -13.36 -12.59 3.70
C VAL A 151 -14.22 -13.25 2.66
N ALA A 152 -15.16 -14.09 3.11
CA ALA A 152 -16.33 -14.45 2.31
C ALA A 152 -17.46 -13.47 2.63
N MET A 153 -18.02 -12.83 1.62
CA MET A 153 -19.11 -11.87 1.78
C MET A 153 -20.31 -12.28 0.95
N ASN A 154 -21.49 -12.32 1.57
CA ASN A 154 -22.74 -12.42 0.83
C ASN A 154 -23.03 -11.10 0.12
N THR A 155 -23.12 -11.14 -1.21
CA THR A 155 -23.25 -9.92 -2.01
C THR A 155 -24.62 -9.23 -1.85
N THR A 156 -25.65 -10.00 -1.48
CA THR A 156 -27.02 -9.52 -1.23
C THR A 156 -27.17 -8.97 0.18
N THR A 157 -26.82 -9.75 1.21
CA THR A 157 -27.02 -9.36 2.63
C THR A 157 -25.88 -8.53 3.19
N LYS A 158 -24.72 -8.47 2.51
CA LYS A 158 -23.47 -7.84 2.96
C LYS A 158 -22.89 -8.42 4.25
N GLU A 159 -23.37 -9.59 4.67
CA GLU A 159 -22.82 -10.38 5.76
C GLU A 159 -21.41 -10.86 5.40
N LYS A 160 -20.50 -10.82 6.37
CA LYS A 160 -19.06 -11.08 6.18
C LYS A 160 -18.61 -12.17 7.14
N ILE A 161 -17.90 -13.16 6.61
CA ILE A 161 -17.25 -14.22 7.38
C ILE A 161 -15.75 -14.08 7.15
N ILE A 162 -15.02 -13.87 8.25
CA ILE A 162 -13.55 -13.81 8.22
C ILE A 162 -13.02 -15.25 8.24
N LEU A 163 -12.28 -15.60 7.20
CA LEU A 163 -11.72 -16.93 7.01
C LEU A 163 -10.26 -17.00 7.46
N GLN A 164 -9.50 -15.91 7.25
CA GLN A 164 -8.10 -15.83 7.65
C GLN A 164 -7.71 -14.38 7.95
N THR A 165 -6.87 -14.17 8.98
CA THR A 165 -6.19 -12.90 9.25
C THR A 165 -4.69 -13.10 9.10
N ILE A 166 -4.03 -12.19 8.39
CA ILE A 166 -2.57 -12.21 8.14
C ILE A 166 -1.99 -10.85 8.52
N LYS A 167 -0.93 -10.85 9.34
CA LYS A 167 -0.20 -9.64 9.74
C LYS A 167 1.13 -9.54 9.00
N TRP A 168 1.42 -8.34 8.54
CA TRP A 168 2.55 -7.97 7.71
C TRP A 168 3.35 -6.87 8.39
N ARG A 169 4.66 -6.90 8.22
CA ARG A 169 5.54 -5.82 8.64
C ARG A 169 6.74 -5.73 7.73
N MET A 170 6.99 -4.53 7.24
CA MET A 170 8.12 -4.21 6.38
C MET A 170 8.93 -3.07 6.99
N ARG A 171 10.26 -3.24 7.00
CA ARG A 171 11.20 -2.23 7.48
C ARG A 171 12.33 -2.00 6.49
N VAL A 172 12.41 -0.79 5.96
CA VAL A 172 13.46 -0.35 5.05
C VAL A 172 14.19 0.83 5.68
N ASP A 173 15.52 0.80 5.61
CA ASP A 173 16.37 1.93 6.00
C ASP A 173 17.50 2.00 4.96
N ILE A 174 17.48 3.05 4.15
CA ILE A 174 18.40 3.26 3.04
C ILE A 174 19.11 4.58 3.28
N GLU A 175 20.44 4.56 3.27
CA GLU A 175 21.24 5.77 3.17
C GLU A 175 21.40 6.18 1.72
N VAL A 176 21.42 7.48 1.48
CA VAL A 176 21.58 8.08 0.16
C VAL A 176 22.72 9.08 0.22
N ASP A 177 23.73 8.91 -0.63
CA ASP A 177 24.75 9.93 -0.87
C ASP A 177 24.42 10.63 -2.21
N PRO A 178 23.94 11.88 -2.19
CA PRO A 178 23.58 12.60 -3.41
C PRO A 178 24.80 12.95 -4.28
N LEU A 179 26.02 12.89 -3.74
CA LEU A 179 27.25 13.21 -4.46
C LEU A 179 27.80 12.03 -5.28
N GLN A 180 27.36 10.81 -4.99
CA GLN A 180 27.76 9.62 -5.76
C GLN A 180 27.11 9.58 -7.14
N LEU A 181 27.67 8.76 -8.03
CA LEU A 181 27.09 8.49 -9.34
C LEU A 181 25.74 7.77 -9.22
N LEU A 182 24.86 7.98 -10.20
CA LEU A 182 23.60 7.24 -10.30
C LEU A 182 23.88 5.72 -10.30
N GLY A 183 23.05 4.97 -9.58
CA GLY A 183 23.27 3.53 -9.34
C GLY A 183 24.17 3.21 -8.14
N GLN A 184 24.93 4.17 -7.60
CA GLN A 184 25.81 3.98 -6.43
C GLN A 184 25.41 4.85 -5.22
N ARG A 185 24.37 5.67 -5.37
CA ARG A 185 23.92 6.61 -4.32
C ARG A 185 23.31 5.94 -3.12
N ALA A 186 22.63 4.82 -3.30
CA ALA A 186 21.79 4.23 -2.28
C ALA A 186 22.42 2.96 -1.71
N ARG A 187 22.38 2.85 -0.38
CA ARG A 187 22.83 1.65 0.34
C ARG A 187 21.79 1.24 1.36
N LEU A 188 21.34 -0.01 1.30
CA LEU A 188 20.50 -0.57 2.34
C LEU A 188 21.32 -0.72 3.62
N VAL A 189 20.94 0.01 4.67
CA VAL A 189 21.54 -0.08 6.00
C VAL A 189 20.64 -0.80 7.00
N GLY A 190 19.37 -0.94 6.66
CA GLY A 190 18.38 -1.69 7.43
C GLY A 190 18.55 -3.21 7.28
N ARG A 191 17.54 -3.94 7.76
CA ARG A 191 17.52 -5.40 7.66
C ARG A 191 17.39 -5.81 6.19
N THR A 192 18.30 -6.68 5.76
CA THR A 192 18.25 -7.32 4.44
C THR A 192 17.12 -8.35 4.38
N GLN A 193 16.91 -9.10 5.47
CA GLN A 193 15.79 -10.03 5.59
C GLN A 193 14.57 -9.36 6.23
N GLN A 194 13.45 -9.36 5.51
CA GLN A 194 12.16 -8.86 6.00
C GLN A 194 11.45 -9.92 6.84
N GLU A 195 10.58 -9.46 7.75
CA GLU A 195 9.72 -10.34 8.53
C GLU A 195 8.75 -11.05 7.58
N GLN A 196 8.64 -12.38 7.73
CA GLN A 196 7.66 -13.13 6.98
C GLN A 196 6.25 -12.83 7.50
N PRO A 197 5.23 -12.86 6.63
CA PRO A 197 3.85 -12.60 7.03
C PRO A 197 3.39 -13.62 8.08
N ARG A 198 2.70 -13.15 9.11
CA ARG A 198 2.21 -13.99 10.20
C ARG A 198 0.72 -14.27 10.04
N VAL A 199 0.43 -15.51 9.67
CA VAL A 199 -0.94 -16.07 9.67
C VAL A 199 -1.38 -16.26 11.12
N LEU A 200 -2.51 -15.68 11.51
CA LEU A 200 -3.02 -15.79 12.88
C LEU A 200 -3.83 -17.07 13.07
N SER A 201 -3.69 -17.69 14.25
CA SER A 201 -4.51 -18.83 14.67
C SER A 201 -5.92 -18.42 15.12
N ARG A 202 -6.05 -17.20 15.66
CA ARG A 202 -7.32 -16.60 16.04
C ARG A 202 -7.59 -15.39 15.15
N MET A 203 -8.74 -15.38 14.49
CA MET A 203 -9.16 -14.28 13.61
C MET A 203 -9.41 -13.01 14.42
N GLU A 204 -8.87 -11.89 13.92
CA GLU A 204 -9.17 -10.56 14.46
C GLU A 204 -10.27 -9.92 13.61
N PRO A 205 -11.23 -9.19 14.21
CA PRO A 205 -12.31 -8.53 13.46
C PRO A 205 -11.76 -7.43 12.57
N ILE A 206 -12.43 -7.16 11.44
CA ILE A 206 -12.11 -6.05 10.56
C ILE A 206 -12.59 -4.75 11.23
N PRO A 207 -11.70 -3.75 11.45
CA PRO A 207 -12.11 -2.44 11.96
C PRO A 207 -13.12 -1.76 11.01
N PRO A 208 -14.20 -1.12 11.51
CA PRO A 208 -15.21 -0.50 10.64
C PRO A 208 -14.66 0.52 9.64
N ASN A 209 -13.65 1.29 10.06
CA ASN A 209 -12.90 2.27 9.28
C ASN A 209 -12.04 1.66 8.15
N ALA A 210 -11.78 0.35 8.17
CA ALA A 210 -11.14 -0.34 7.05
C ALA A 210 -12.13 -0.75 5.95
N LEU A 211 -13.44 -0.60 6.19
CA LEU A 211 -14.50 -1.00 5.26
C LEU A 211 -15.04 0.15 4.42
N VAL A 212 -14.61 1.38 4.70
CA VAL A 212 -15.17 2.61 4.13
C VAL A 212 -14.05 3.57 3.74
N LYS A 213 -14.41 4.60 2.97
CA LYS A 213 -13.55 5.74 2.65
C LYS A 213 -13.14 6.53 3.92
N PRO A 214 -12.04 7.31 3.87
CA PRO A 214 -11.05 7.41 2.79
C PRO A 214 -10.12 6.19 2.74
N ASN A 215 -9.49 5.96 1.59
CA ASN A 215 -8.39 5.02 1.53
C ASN A 215 -7.07 5.68 1.99
N ALA A 216 -6.01 4.90 2.18
CA ALA A 216 -4.71 5.37 2.63
C ALA A 216 -4.13 6.43 1.68
N ASN A 217 -4.33 6.25 0.37
CA ASN A 217 -3.83 7.18 -0.65
C ASN A 217 -4.52 8.54 -0.64
N ASP A 218 -5.79 8.60 -0.27
CA ASP A 218 -6.56 9.85 -0.16
C ASP A 218 -6.35 10.51 1.22
N ALA A 219 -6.13 9.70 2.27
CA ALA A 219 -5.94 10.18 3.63
C ALA A 219 -4.49 10.64 3.94
N GLN A 220 -3.51 10.25 3.13
CA GLN A 220 -2.10 10.59 3.37
C GLN A 220 -1.80 12.05 3.07
N VAL A 221 -0.86 12.60 3.85
CA VAL A 221 -0.34 13.95 3.69
C VAL A 221 1.17 13.90 3.58
N LEU A 222 1.76 14.74 2.72
CA LEU A 222 3.20 14.96 2.71
C LEU A 222 3.54 16.13 3.63
N MET A 223 4.23 15.86 4.73
CA MET A 223 4.72 16.87 5.65
C MET A 223 6.16 17.22 5.35
N TRP A 224 6.51 18.51 5.42
CA TRP A 224 7.88 19.00 5.53
C TRP A 224 8.11 19.53 6.95
N ARG A 225 9.22 19.12 7.58
CA ARG A 225 9.66 19.60 8.89
C ARG A 225 11.08 20.15 8.76
N PRO A 226 11.24 21.47 8.60
CA PRO A 226 12.56 22.08 8.55
C PRO A 226 13.25 21.97 9.91
N LYS A 227 14.58 22.09 9.94
CA LYS A 227 15.34 22.20 11.19
C LYS A 227 15.01 23.48 11.98
N ARG A 228 14.55 24.52 11.29
CA ARG A 228 14.16 25.82 11.86
C ARG A 228 12.82 26.24 11.27
N GLY A 229 11.91 26.72 12.12
CA GLY A 229 10.56 27.12 11.72
C GLY A 229 9.50 26.03 11.87
N PRO A 230 8.23 26.34 11.55
CA PRO A 230 7.12 25.42 11.74
C PRO A 230 7.09 24.30 10.67
N PRO A 231 6.49 23.14 10.99
CA PRO A 231 6.10 22.15 9.99
C PRO A 231 5.16 22.72 8.93
N LEU A 232 5.26 22.22 7.70
CA LEU A 232 4.43 22.61 6.57
C LEU A 232 3.77 21.37 5.95
N VAL A 233 2.50 21.52 5.55
CA VAL A 233 1.83 20.54 4.69
C VAL A 233 2.22 20.86 3.24
N VAL A 234 2.90 19.93 2.58
CA VAL A 234 3.34 20.07 1.19
C VAL A 234 2.26 19.54 0.24
N ILE A 235 1.70 18.38 0.57
CA ILE A 235 0.60 17.76 -0.17
C ILE A 235 -0.52 17.50 0.85
N PRO A 236 -1.68 18.17 0.72
CA PRO A 236 -2.85 17.91 1.57
C PRO A 236 -3.50 16.55 1.21
N PRO A 237 -4.38 16.03 2.07
CA PRO A 237 -5.20 14.88 1.71
C PRO A 237 -6.17 15.25 0.58
N LYS A 238 -6.68 14.25 -0.14
CA LYS A 238 -7.62 14.43 -1.26
C LYS A 238 -9.08 14.48 -0.82
#